data_AF-K9X8M3-F1
#
_entry.id   AF-K9X8M3-F1
#
_cell.length_a   1.000
_cell.length_b   1.000
_cell.length_c   1.000
_cell.angle_alpha   90.00
_cell.angle_beta   90.00
_cell.angle_gamma   90.00
#
_symmetry.space_group_name_H-M   'P 1'
#
loop_
_entity.id
_entity.type
_entity.pdbx_description
1 polymer ?
#
loop_
_entity_poly.entity_id
_entity_poly.type
_entity_poly.pdbx_seq_one_letter_code
_entity_poly.pdbx_strand_id
1 'polypeptide(L)'
;MSAILTMHKTRILRTFLRFLARWRLLWIILLSSLLLSGCVQYQAGINFDSPNHGEIIQHIKLGDRLMTFSGDSATEWLNSIERRTRKLDGKVKRISNEELTVTIPFNNGAELESKFNEFFHPTAKTNTAVVAQSSELPVVKSQLNLNQNNFIFLLRNRLVYELDLRSLSLISTNGNVLVNPTEILDLEFRLNTPWGARNVETDANALQPEIVGKQLVWRLLPGELNHLEAIFWLPNPLGIGSFIIILFVASGIYLRYHFMPDPTTQIAQNLTPETKTT
;
A
#
# COMPACT_ATOMS: atom_id res chain seq x y z
N MET A 1 -62.44 -3.22 -26.66
CA MET A 1 -60.97 -3.16 -26.85
C MET A 1 -60.21 -2.29 -25.83
N SER A 2 -60.81 -1.85 -24.70
CA SER A 2 -60.12 -0.94 -23.74
C SER A 2 -59.49 -1.64 -22.52
N ALA A 3 -59.84 -2.90 -22.23
CA ALA A 3 -59.39 -3.60 -21.01
C ALA A 3 -58.03 -4.33 -21.14
N ILE A 4 -57.56 -4.57 -22.37
CA ILE A 4 -56.33 -5.36 -22.60
C ILE A 4 -55.07 -4.48 -22.49
N LEU A 5 -55.17 -3.19 -22.81
CA LEU A 5 -54.05 -2.23 -22.75
C LEU A 5 -53.68 -1.79 -21.32
N THR A 6 -54.63 -1.82 -20.38
CA THR A 6 -54.38 -1.44 -18.97
C THR A 6 -53.71 -2.56 -18.15
N MET A 7 -53.93 -3.83 -18.51
CA MET A 7 -53.30 -4.97 -17.85
C MET A 7 -51.81 -5.16 -18.21
N HIS A 8 -51.39 -4.76 -19.41
CA HIS A 8 -49.99 -4.94 -19.82
C HIS A 8 -49.05 -3.90 -19.16
N LYS A 9 -49.53 -2.66 -18.99
CA LYS A 9 -48.76 -1.55 -18.38
C LYS A 9 -48.49 -1.77 -16.88
N THR A 10 -49.43 -2.40 -16.17
CA THR A 10 -49.32 -2.69 -14.74
C THR A 10 -48.40 -3.89 -14.44
N ARG A 11 -48.28 -4.86 -15.36
CA ARG A 11 -47.36 -6.00 -15.25
C ARG A 11 -45.89 -5.60 -15.44
N ILE A 12 -45.60 -4.73 -16.42
CA ILE A 12 -44.25 -4.24 -16.72
C ILE A 12 -43.73 -3.33 -15.59
N LEU A 13 -44.57 -2.45 -15.05
CA LEU A 13 -44.18 -1.57 -13.94
C LEU A 13 -43.82 -2.36 -12.68
N ARG A 14 -44.56 -3.43 -12.37
CA ARG A 14 -44.25 -4.32 -11.23
C ARG A 14 -42.98 -5.15 -11.44
N THR A 15 -42.64 -5.52 -12.66
CA THR A 15 -41.37 -6.22 -12.96
C THR A 15 -40.19 -5.28 -12.87
N PHE A 16 -40.33 -4.05 -13.35
CA PHE A 16 -39.28 -3.02 -13.26
C PHE A 16 -39.00 -2.60 -11.81
N LEU A 17 -40.04 -2.41 -10.97
CA LEU A 17 -39.85 -2.13 -9.54
C LEU A 17 -39.18 -3.29 -8.79
N ARG A 18 -39.51 -4.55 -9.13
CA ARG A 18 -38.84 -5.73 -8.55
C ARG A 18 -37.38 -5.82 -8.98
N PHE A 19 -37.07 -5.41 -10.20
CA PHE A 19 -35.71 -5.36 -10.71
C PHE A 19 -34.88 -4.28 -9.97
N LEU A 20 -35.45 -3.08 -9.78
CA LEU A 20 -34.81 -2.01 -9.00
C LEU A 20 -34.58 -2.40 -7.54
N ALA A 21 -35.54 -3.09 -6.91
CA ALA A 21 -35.42 -3.54 -5.52
C ALA A 21 -34.33 -4.61 -5.36
N ARG A 22 -34.23 -5.56 -6.29
CA ARG A 22 -33.14 -6.56 -6.33
C ARG A 22 -31.78 -5.91 -6.55
N TRP A 23 -31.71 -4.90 -7.40
CA TRP A 23 -30.48 -4.13 -7.64
C TRP A 23 -30.04 -3.35 -6.39
N ARG A 24 -30.98 -2.72 -5.67
CA ARG A 24 -30.69 -2.08 -4.37
C ARG A 24 -30.17 -3.06 -3.34
N LEU A 25 -30.77 -4.25 -3.24
CA LEU A 25 -30.33 -5.27 -2.29
C LEU A 25 -28.91 -5.77 -2.63
N LEU A 26 -28.62 -5.99 -3.91
CA LEU A 26 -27.28 -6.35 -4.38
C LEU A 26 -26.24 -5.28 -4.04
N TRP A 27 -26.57 -3.99 -4.23
CA TRP A 27 -25.68 -2.88 -3.84
C TRP A 27 -25.45 -2.80 -2.34
N ILE A 28 -26.47 -3.05 -1.51
CA ILE A 28 -26.34 -3.05 -0.05
C ILE A 28 -25.48 -4.23 0.42
N ILE A 29 -25.65 -5.42 -0.18
CA ILE A 29 -24.83 -6.60 0.13
C ILE A 29 -23.38 -6.37 -0.31
N LEU A 30 -23.15 -5.80 -1.49
CA LEU A 30 -21.82 -5.44 -1.99
C LEU A 30 -21.16 -4.42 -1.07
N LEU A 31 -21.86 -3.33 -0.72
CA LEU A 31 -21.34 -2.29 0.17
C LEU A 31 -21.04 -2.83 1.57
N SER A 32 -21.91 -3.69 2.12
CA SER A 32 -21.68 -4.35 3.41
C SER A 32 -20.48 -5.29 3.35
N SER A 33 -20.30 -6.03 2.25
CA SER A 33 -19.13 -6.89 2.06
C SER A 33 -17.82 -6.09 1.99
N LEU A 34 -17.83 -4.88 1.43
CA LEU A 34 -16.66 -3.99 1.44
C LEU A 34 -16.39 -3.38 2.83
N LEU A 35 -17.44 -3.12 3.62
CA LEU A 35 -17.31 -2.55 4.96
C LEU A 35 -16.90 -3.59 6.02
N LEU A 36 -17.21 -4.87 5.81
CA LEU A 36 -16.86 -5.97 6.73
C LEU A 36 -15.48 -6.59 6.49
N SER A 37 -14.77 -6.26 5.41
CA SER A 37 -13.40 -6.74 5.19
C SER A 37 -12.38 -5.91 5.99
N GLY A 38 -12.52 -5.87 7.31
CA GLY A 38 -11.52 -5.36 8.23
C GLY A 38 -10.53 -6.47 8.59
N CYS A 39 -9.54 -6.74 7.73
CA CYS A 39 -8.44 -7.64 8.07
C CYS A 39 -7.26 -6.80 8.58
N VAL A 40 -7.09 -6.75 9.90
CA VAL A 40 -5.83 -6.33 10.52
C VAL A 40 -4.81 -7.43 10.23
N GLN A 41 -3.97 -7.20 9.24
CA GLN A 41 -2.82 -8.03 8.96
C GLN A 41 -1.61 -7.44 9.68
N TYR A 42 -1.21 -8.08 10.78
CA TYR A 42 0.05 -7.75 11.47
C TYR A 42 1.22 -8.38 10.71
N GLN A 43 1.98 -7.56 9.98
CA GLN A 43 3.13 -7.97 9.18
C GLN A 43 4.25 -6.94 9.35
N ALA A 44 5.50 -7.40 9.54
CA ALA A 44 6.68 -6.54 9.41
C ALA A 44 7.01 -6.40 7.92
N GLY A 45 7.02 -5.19 7.39
CA GLY A 45 7.24 -4.94 5.98
C GLY A 45 6.78 -3.56 5.51
N ILE A 46 6.90 -3.34 4.21
CA ILE A 46 6.36 -2.15 3.54
C ILE A 46 5.03 -2.55 2.89
N ASN A 47 3.95 -1.87 3.27
CA ASN A 47 2.62 -2.06 2.69
C ASN A 47 2.27 -0.89 1.76
N PHE A 48 1.96 -1.20 0.51
CA PHE A 48 1.38 -0.25 -0.43
C PHE A 48 -0.11 -0.53 -0.61
N ASP A 49 -0.96 0.42 -0.21
CA ASP A 49 -2.41 0.34 -0.49
C ASP A 49 -2.76 1.07 -1.79
N SER A 50 -2.11 2.21 -2.03
CA SER A 50 -2.28 3.01 -3.24
C SER A 50 -0.97 3.73 -3.60
N PRO A 51 -0.87 4.39 -4.77
CA PRO A 51 0.29 5.22 -5.09
C PRO A 51 0.56 6.34 -4.08
N ASN A 52 -0.50 6.80 -3.39
CA ASN A 52 -0.45 7.96 -2.52
C ASN A 52 -0.64 7.59 -1.04
N HIS A 53 -0.60 6.30 -0.70
CA HIS A 53 -0.79 5.83 0.66
C HIS A 53 -0.14 4.48 0.87
N GLY A 54 0.65 4.38 1.93
CA GLY A 54 1.17 3.13 2.44
C GLY A 54 1.79 3.30 3.82
N GLU A 55 2.27 2.20 4.36
CA GLU A 55 2.80 2.13 5.73
C GLU A 55 4.09 1.31 5.78
N ILE A 56 5.08 1.79 6.52
CA ILE A 56 6.24 1.02 6.96
C ILE A 56 5.84 0.40 8.30
N ILE A 57 5.80 -0.92 8.38
CA ILE A 57 5.47 -1.64 9.61
C ILE A 57 6.70 -2.43 10.04
N GLN A 58 7.11 -2.28 11.29
CA GLN A 58 8.20 -3.06 11.84
C GLN A 58 7.74 -3.73 13.13
N HIS A 59 7.83 -5.06 13.14
CA HIS A 59 7.62 -5.84 14.35
C HIS A 59 8.98 -6.21 14.92
N ILE A 60 9.21 -5.83 16.17
CA ILE A 60 10.48 -6.04 16.87
C ILE A 60 10.16 -6.86 18.11
N LYS A 61 10.74 -8.05 18.20
CA LYS A 61 10.69 -8.90 19.38
C LYS A 61 12.10 -9.24 19.80
N LEU A 62 12.45 -8.89 21.02
CA LEU A 62 13.72 -9.27 21.62
C LEU A 62 13.62 -10.70 22.14
N GLY A 63 14.62 -11.53 21.85
CA GLY A 63 14.70 -12.87 22.44
C GLY A 63 15.12 -12.82 23.90
N ASP A 64 14.62 -13.73 24.72
CA ASP A 64 14.84 -13.81 26.18
C ASP A 64 16.34 -13.71 26.58
N ARG A 65 17.24 -14.26 25.74
CA ARG A 65 18.69 -14.22 25.97
C ARG A 65 19.26 -12.80 25.85
N LEU A 66 18.79 -11.98 24.90
CA LEU A 66 19.23 -10.59 24.74
C LEU A 66 18.82 -9.75 25.95
N MET A 67 17.62 -10.01 26.50
CA MET A 67 17.12 -9.34 27.70
C MET A 67 17.91 -9.72 28.96
N THR A 68 18.38 -10.97 29.04
CA THR A 68 19.17 -11.45 30.18
C THR A 68 20.57 -10.82 30.24
N PHE A 69 21.19 -10.54 29.08
CA PHE A 69 22.55 -9.98 29.02
C PHE A 69 22.59 -8.45 28.92
N SER A 70 21.52 -7.79 28.47
CA SER A 70 21.54 -6.36 28.13
C SER A 70 20.25 -5.61 28.46
N GLY A 71 19.47 -6.04 29.46
CA GLY A 71 18.10 -5.57 29.73
C GLY A 71 17.91 -4.04 29.74
N ASP A 72 18.79 -3.29 30.39
CA ASP A 72 18.72 -1.81 30.42
C ASP A 72 19.06 -1.20 29.05
N SER A 73 20.15 -1.65 28.40
CA SER A 73 20.57 -1.22 27.07
C SER A 73 19.53 -1.55 25.98
N ALA A 74 18.88 -2.72 26.09
CA ALA A 74 17.87 -3.19 25.16
C ALA A 74 16.56 -2.40 25.30
N THR A 75 16.17 -2.07 26.53
CA THR A 75 14.99 -1.23 26.80
C THR A 75 15.21 0.19 26.27
N GLU A 76 16.38 0.78 26.49
CA GLU A 76 16.69 2.12 25.95
C GLU A 76 16.74 2.13 24.43
N TRP A 77 17.21 1.05 23.80
CA TRP A 77 17.15 0.92 22.35
C TRP A 77 15.71 0.87 21.82
N LEU A 78 14.81 0.09 22.43
CA LEU A 78 13.38 0.10 22.07
C LEU A 78 12.76 1.48 22.28
N ASN A 79 13.12 2.19 23.35
CA ASN A 79 12.66 3.56 23.58
C ASN A 79 13.20 4.53 22.51
N SER A 80 14.43 4.31 22.01
CA SER A 80 15.00 5.09 20.92
C SER A 80 14.24 4.87 19.61
N ILE A 81 13.80 3.64 19.33
CA ILE A 81 12.97 3.30 18.16
C ILE A 81 11.61 3.98 18.28
N GLU A 82 10.99 3.97 19.46
CA GLU A 82 9.74 4.66 19.71
C GLU A 82 9.86 6.18 19.48
N ARG A 83 10.93 6.81 19.99
CA ARG A 83 11.20 8.25 19.77
C ARG A 83 11.36 8.58 18.28
N ARG A 84 12.13 7.78 17.53
CA ARG A 84 12.33 7.96 16.08
C ARG A 84 11.02 7.80 15.32
N THR A 85 10.23 6.81 15.69
CA THR A 85 8.90 6.57 15.08
C THR A 85 8.00 7.78 15.23
N ARG A 86 7.89 8.32 16.46
CA ARG A 86 7.05 9.51 16.72
C ARG A 86 7.53 10.75 15.96
N LYS A 87 8.85 10.89 15.76
CA LYS A 87 9.43 11.99 14.96
C LYS A 87 9.01 11.93 13.48
N LEU A 88 8.73 10.73 12.97
CA LEU A 88 8.33 10.49 11.58
C LEU A 88 6.81 10.40 11.41
N ASP A 89 6.05 10.98 12.35
CA ASP A 89 4.58 10.92 12.42
C ASP A 89 4.02 9.49 12.50
N GLY A 90 4.85 8.55 13.00
CA GLY A 90 4.48 7.16 13.18
C GLY A 90 3.78 6.88 14.49
N LYS A 91 3.14 5.71 14.53
CA LYS A 91 2.47 5.15 15.72
C LYS A 91 3.28 3.99 16.25
N VAL A 92 3.22 3.83 17.56
CA VAL A 92 3.92 2.77 18.28
C VAL A 92 2.89 2.01 19.10
N LYS A 93 2.88 0.69 18.95
CA LYS A 93 2.08 -0.23 19.76
C LYS A 93 3.03 -1.11 20.55
N ARG A 94 3.14 -0.86 21.85
CA ARG A 94 3.91 -1.71 22.76
C ARG A 94 3.07 -2.92 23.15
N ILE A 95 3.57 -4.11 22.82
CA ILE A 95 2.90 -5.39 23.13
C ILE A 95 3.40 -5.91 24.47
N SER A 96 4.70 -5.78 24.74
CA SER A 96 5.33 -6.09 26.02
C SER A 96 6.54 -5.18 26.27
N ASN A 97 7.30 -5.44 27.33
CA ASN A 97 8.57 -4.73 27.54
C ASN A 97 9.62 -5.07 26.47
N GLU A 98 9.44 -6.18 25.77
CA GLU A 98 10.39 -6.81 24.85
C GLU A 98 9.88 -6.85 23.41
N GLU A 99 8.62 -6.45 23.21
CA GLU A 99 7.90 -6.56 21.94
C GLU A 99 7.21 -5.24 21.58
N LEU A 100 7.55 -4.72 20.41
CA LEU A 100 7.09 -3.43 19.89
C LEU A 100 6.66 -3.59 18.44
N THR A 101 5.54 -2.96 18.07
CA THR A 101 5.18 -2.75 16.67
C THR A 101 5.18 -1.27 16.35
N VAL A 102 5.92 -0.91 15.31
CA VAL A 102 6.06 0.45 14.78
C VAL A 102 5.33 0.54 13.45
N THR A 103 4.56 1.62 13.24
CA THR A 103 3.87 1.90 11.99
C THR A 103 4.13 3.34 11.58
N ILE A 104 4.78 3.56 10.44
CA ILE A 104 5.10 4.89 9.91
C ILE A 104 4.38 5.08 8.57
N PRO A 105 3.39 5.98 8.48
CA PRO A 105 2.67 6.21 7.24
C PRO A 105 3.50 7.04 6.25
N PHE A 106 3.29 6.81 4.96
CA PHE A 106 3.84 7.61 3.86
C PHE A 106 2.78 7.86 2.78
N ASN A 107 2.90 9.00 2.09
CA ASN A 107 1.92 9.44 1.09
C ASN A 107 2.43 9.35 -0.35
N ASN A 108 3.70 8.97 -0.56
CA ASN A 108 4.26 8.74 -1.89
C ASN A 108 5.60 8.01 -1.76
N GLY A 109 6.17 7.65 -2.91
CA GLY A 109 7.43 6.93 -3.00
C GLY A 109 8.64 7.68 -2.45
N ALA A 110 8.74 8.98 -2.69
CA ALA A 110 9.84 9.80 -2.20
C ALA A 110 9.79 9.97 -0.67
N GLU A 111 8.58 10.08 -0.10
CA GLU A 111 8.38 10.14 1.34
C GLU A 111 8.72 8.80 2.00
N LEU A 112 8.36 7.67 1.38
CA LEU A 112 8.80 6.34 1.84
C LEU A 112 10.32 6.27 1.92
N GLU A 113 11.02 6.61 0.83
CA GLU A 113 12.48 6.60 0.78
C GLU A 113 13.09 7.48 1.86
N SER A 114 12.62 8.72 1.98
CA SER A 114 13.12 9.67 2.98
C SER A 114 12.88 9.19 4.42
N LYS A 115 11.66 8.75 4.75
CA LYS A 115 11.31 8.33 6.12
C LYS A 115 12.03 7.04 6.50
N PHE A 116 12.13 6.09 5.57
CA PHE A 116 12.86 4.85 5.80
C PHE A 116 14.34 5.14 6.08
N ASN A 117 14.98 5.93 5.22
CA ASN A 117 16.39 6.27 5.38
C ASN A 117 16.65 7.12 6.63
N GLU A 118 15.75 8.06 7.00
CA GLU A 118 15.88 8.83 8.24
C GLU A 118 15.69 7.98 9.50
N PHE A 119 14.81 6.96 9.44
CA PHE A 119 14.57 6.05 10.57
C PHE A 119 15.82 5.23 10.93
N PHE A 120 16.51 4.69 9.92
CA PHE A 120 17.73 3.88 10.10
C PHE A 120 19.00 4.72 10.19
N HIS A 121 19.04 5.90 9.56
CA HIS A 121 20.12 6.88 9.66
C HIS A 121 19.60 8.18 10.29
N PRO A 122 19.41 8.24 11.62
CA PRO A 122 19.01 9.47 12.28
C PRO A 122 20.11 10.50 12.07
N THR A 123 19.90 11.43 11.13
CA THR A 123 20.87 12.47 10.85
C THR A 123 21.06 13.35 12.08
N ALA A 124 22.32 13.66 12.34
CA ALA A 124 22.90 14.45 13.42
C ALA A 124 22.42 15.92 13.50
N LYS A 125 21.13 16.21 13.33
CA LYS A 125 20.55 17.54 13.62
C LYS A 125 20.19 17.73 15.09
N THR A 126 20.44 16.73 15.94
CA THR A 126 20.30 16.82 17.39
C THR A 126 21.51 16.16 18.03
N ASN A 127 22.48 16.98 18.46
CA ASN A 127 23.60 16.65 19.36
C ASN A 127 23.95 15.15 19.47
N THR A 128 24.71 14.67 18.49
CA THR A 128 25.20 13.29 18.31
C THR A 128 26.12 12.78 19.43
N ALA A 129 26.33 13.53 20.51
CA ALA A 129 27.15 13.09 21.63
C ALA A 129 26.41 12.07 22.54
N VAL A 130 25.08 12.09 22.61
CA VAL A 130 24.36 11.30 23.62
C VAL A 130 23.90 9.92 23.12
N VAL A 131 23.65 9.75 21.82
CA VAL A 131 23.11 8.47 21.26
C VAL A 131 24.20 7.54 20.73
N ALA A 132 25.35 8.08 20.31
CA ALA A 132 26.49 7.27 19.86
C ALA A 132 27.30 6.65 21.01
N GLN A 133 27.13 7.14 22.24
CA GLN A 133 27.90 6.71 23.42
C GLN A 133 27.14 5.75 24.35
N SER A 134 25.86 5.45 24.09
CA SER A 134 24.97 4.75 25.04
C SER A 134 24.23 3.53 24.48
N SER A 135 24.47 3.13 23.24
CA SER A 135 23.86 1.92 22.67
C SER A 135 24.94 0.90 22.33
N GLU A 136 25.04 -0.15 23.15
CA GLU A 136 25.82 -1.37 22.89
C GLU A 136 25.25 -2.21 21.73
N LEU A 137 24.18 -1.73 21.08
CA LEU A 137 23.55 -2.42 19.96
C LEU A 137 24.13 -1.94 18.63
N PRO A 138 24.36 -2.86 17.68
CA PRO A 138 25.11 -2.59 16.47
C PRO A 138 24.33 -1.65 15.56
N VAL A 139 25.02 -0.67 15.00
CA VAL A 139 24.46 0.19 13.96
C VAL A 139 24.33 -0.65 12.69
N VAL A 140 23.09 -0.90 12.28
CA VAL A 140 22.75 -1.57 11.02
C VAL A 140 22.67 -0.51 9.93
N LYS A 141 23.50 -0.63 8.89
CA LYS A 141 23.42 0.27 7.73
C LYS A 141 22.34 -0.23 6.80
N SER A 142 21.39 0.64 6.47
CA SER A 142 20.16 0.30 5.76
C SER A 142 19.85 1.42 4.78
N GLN A 143 19.72 1.10 3.50
CA GLN A 143 19.45 2.07 2.45
C GLN A 143 18.36 1.55 1.52
N LEU A 144 17.27 2.31 1.41
CA LEU A 144 16.18 2.03 0.49
C LEU A 144 16.15 3.09 -0.60
N ASN A 145 15.92 2.67 -1.84
CA ASN A 145 15.71 3.53 -2.99
C ASN A 145 14.45 3.10 -3.73
N LEU A 146 13.59 4.06 -4.09
CA LEU A 146 12.39 3.78 -4.86
C LEU A 146 12.34 4.63 -6.13
N ASN A 147 12.51 3.98 -7.29
CA ASN A 147 12.35 4.64 -8.58
C ASN A 147 10.93 4.42 -9.13
N GLN A 148 10.28 5.49 -9.55
CA GLN A 148 8.90 5.48 -10.02
C GLN A 148 8.79 5.97 -11.47
N ASN A 149 8.15 5.17 -12.33
CA ASN A 149 7.80 5.54 -13.69
C ASN A 149 6.29 5.70 -13.81
N ASN A 150 5.86 6.91 -14.16
CA ASN A 150 4.45 7.28 -14.27
C ASN A 150 3.91 7.03 -15.68
N PHE A 151 2.92 6.16 -15.80
CA PHE A 151 2.07 6.05 -16.99
C PHE A 151 0.69 6.64 -16.71
N ILE A 152 -0.10 6.85 -17.76
CA ILE A 152 -1.44 7.45 -17.66
C ILE A 152 -2.31 6.67 -16.67
N PHE A 153 -2.34 5.34 -16.77
CA PHE A 153 -3.23 4.50 -15.94
C PHE A 153 -2.51 3.71 -14.85
N LEU A 154 -1.17 3.64 -14.89
CA LEU A 154 -0.38 2.73 -14.06
C LEU A 154 0.91 3.42 -13.62
N LEU A 155 1.41 3.07 -12.45
CA LEU A 155 2.74 3.47 -11.97
C LEU A 155 3.59 2.22 -11.81
N ARG A 156 4.76 2.20 -12.43
CA ARG A 156 5.76 1.14 -12.22
C ARG A 156 6.73 1.60 -11.15
N ASN A 157 6.86 0.83 -10.09
CA ASN A 157 7.81 1.08 -9.01
C ASN A 157 8.92 0.03 -9.08
N ARG A 158 10.16 0.48 -8.90
CA ARG A 158 11.33 -0.37 -8.68
C ARG A 158 11.88 -0.03 -7.29
N LEU A 159 11.77 -0.97 -6.38
CA LEU A 159 12.28 -0.88 -5.02
C LEU A 159 13.60 -1.64 -4.95
N VAL A 160 14.63 -0.94 -4.49
CA VAL A 160 15.95 -1.50 -4.20
C VAL A 160 16.22 -1.27 -2.72
N TYR A 161 16.50 -2.35 -2.01
CA TYR A 161 16.81 -2.30 -0.59
C TYR A 161 18.16 -2.98 -0.32
N GLU A 162 19.07 -2.23 0.29
CA GLU A 162 20.40 -2.68 0.67
C GLU A 162 20.52 -2.66 2.19
N LEU A 163 20.87 -3.80 2.77
CA LEU A 163 20.96 -3.98 4.20
C LEU A 163 22.26 -4.69 4.59
N ASP A 164 23.13 -3.98 5.30
CA ASP A 164 24.42 -4.52 5.76
C ASP A 164 24.27 -5.07 7.18
N LEU A 165 24.17 -6.41 7.28
CA LEU A 165 24.06 -7.12 8.55
C LEU A 165 25.41 -7.67 9.03
N ARG A 166 26.54 -7.31 8.41
CA ARG A 166 27.87 -7.83 8.79
C ARG A 166 28.22 -7.53 10.24
N SER A 167 27.81 -6.38 10.77
CA SER A 167 28.04 -5.98 12.16
C SER A 167 27.32 -6.86 13.19
N LEU A 168 26.23 -7.53 12.80
CA LEU A 168 25.45 -8.41 13.67
C LEU A 168 26.10 -9.80 13.84
N SER A 169 26.97 -10.22 12.92
CA SER A 169 27.71 -11.50 13.05
C SER A 169 28.65 -11.52 14.27
N LEU A 170 29.23 -10.36 14.62
CA LEU A 170 30.27 -10.26 15.65
C LEU A 170 29.71 -10.42 17.07
N ILE A 171 28.42 -10.14 17.28
CA ILE A 171 27.76 -10.29 18.58
C ILE A 171 27.62 -11.78 18.96
N SER A 172 27.59 -12.68 17.98
CA SER A 172 27.54 -14.13 18.23
C SER A 172 28.83 -14.72 18.82
N THR A 173 29.92 -13.96 18.86
CA THR A 173 31.27 -14.54 19.12
C THR A 173 31.85 -14.24 20.50
N ASN A 174 31.30 -13.28 21.26
CA ASN A 174 31.88 -12.80 22.52
C ASN A 174 31.64 -13.70 23.76
N GLY A 175 31.41 -15.00 23.58
CA GLY A 175 31.15 -15.90 24.70
C GLY A 175 31.18 -17.38 24.34
N ASN A 176 32.30 -17.87 23.83
CA ASN A 176 32.73 -19.27 23.84
C ASN A 176 31.63 -20.35 23.69
N VAL A 177 30.77 -20.24 22.67
CA VAL A 177 30.06 -21.37 22.05
C VAL A 177 29.86 -20.98 20.58
N LEU A 178 30.26 -21.85 19.65
CA LEU A 178 29.97 -21.72 18.22
C LEU A 178 28.45 -21.85 18.01
N VAL A 179 27.70 -20.75 18.17
CA VAL A 179 26.25 -20.75 17.93
C VAL A 179 25.98 -20.04 16.62
N ASN A 180 25.18 -20.68 15.78
CA ASN A 180 24.84 -20.18 14.46
C ASN A 180 24.03 -18.87 14.60
N PRO A 181 24.49 -17.71 14.10
CA PRO A 181 23.82 -16.42 14.29
C PRO A 181 22.39 -16.37 13.73
N THR A 182 22.05 -17.29 12.81
CA THR A 182 20.70 -17.49 12.27
C THR A 182 19.68 -18.01 13.29
N GLU A 183 20.10 -18.60 14.40
CA GLU A 183 19.16 -19.08 15.44
C GLU A 183 18.79 -17.99 16.45
N ILE A 184 19.54 -16.88 16.49
CA ILE A 184 19.38 -15.81 17.48
C ILE A 184 18.58 -14.64 16.91
N LEU A 185 18.73 -14.34 15.62
CA LEU A 185 18.02 -13.26 14.93
C LEU A 185 17.31 -13.79 13.69
N ASP A 186 15.98 -13.83 13.75
CA ASP A 186 15.12 -14.05 12.60
C ASP A 186 14.70 -12.69 12.04
N LEU A 187 15.24 -12.35 10.86
CA LEU A 187 15.04 -11.06 10.20
C LEU A 187 14.29 -11.30 8.90
N GLU A 188 13.03 -10.88 8.86
CA GLU A 188 12.20 -10.97 7.66
C GLU A 188 11.88 -9.58 7.12
N PHE A 189 12.03 -9.42 5.81
CA PHE A 189 11.52 -8.27 5.08
C PHE A 189 10.33 -8.70 4.23
N ARG A 190 9.19 -8.02 4.39
CA ARG A 190 7.99 -8.29 3.59
C ARG A 190 7.63 -7.07 2.76
N LEU A 191 7.24 -7.30 1.52
CA LEU A 191 6.69 -6.29 0.63
C LEU A 191 5.26 -6.71 0.25
N ASN A 192 4.28 -5.95 0.72
CA ASN A 192 2.87 -6.16 0.36
C ASN A 192 2.44 -5.11 -0.66
N THR A 193 1.88 -5.57 -1.78
CA THR A 193 1.41 -4.71 -2.86
C THR A 193 0.05 -5.18 -3.36
N PRO A 194 -0.80 -4.27 -3.88
CA PRO A 194 -2.20 -4.60 -4.17
C PRO A 194 -2.36 -5.53 -5.37
N TRP A 195 -1.38 -5.54 -6.29
CA TRP A 195 -1.36 -6.35 -7.51
C TRP A 195 -0.19 -7.34 -7.58
N GLY A 196 0.54 -7.51 -6.48
CA GLY A 196 1.72 -8.37 -6.43
C GLY A 196 2.97 -7.68 -6.95
N ALA A 197 4.12 -8.27 -6.61
CA ALA A 197 5.44 -7.79 -6.97
C ALA A 197 6.24 -8.92 -7.61
N ARG A 198 7.23 -8.57 -8.42
CA ARG A 198 8.17 -9.51 -9.02
C ARG A 198 9.57 -9.20 -8.52
N ASN A 199 10.31 -10.23 -8.15
CA ASN A 199 11.75 -10.13 -7.91
C ASN A 199 12.49 -10.05 -9.26
N VAL A 200 13.56 -9.26 -9.31
CA VAL A 200 14.33 -8.91 -10.53
C VAL A 200 15.80 -9.32 -10.41
N GLU A 201 16.17 -9.94 -9.30
CA GLU A 201 17.55 -10.18 -8.97
C GLU A 201 18.17 -11.20 -9.92
N THR A 202 19.29 -10.80 -10.51
CA THR A 202 19.92 -11.49 -11.64
C THR A 202 21.17 -12.28 -11.21
N ASP A 203 21.58 -12.15 -9.95
CA ASP A 203 22.75 -12.85 -9.41
C ASP A 203 22.39 -14.30 -9.00
N ALA A 204 23.30 -15.24 -9.25
CA ALA A 204 23.14 -16.66 -8.92
C ALA A 204 23.06 -16.90 -7.40
N ASN A 205 23.58 -15.98 -6.58
CA ASN A 205 23.53 -16.03 -5.12
C ASN A 205 22.48 -15.07 -4.52
N ALA A 206 21.58 -14.50 -5.33
CA ALA A 206 20.58 -13.57 -4.84
C ALA A 206 19.52 -14.25 -3.95
N LEU A 207 19.04 -13.51 -2.94
CA LEU A 207 18.01 -13.99 -2.03
C LEU A 207 16.66 -14.11 -2.77
N GLN A 208 16.19 -15.34 -2.93
CA GLN A 208 14.88 -15.59 -3.52
C GLN A 208 13.76 -15.41 -2.49
N PRO A 209 12.78 -14.54 -2.76
CA PRO A 209 11.66 -14.36 -1.87
C PRO A 209 10.68 -15.52 -1.98
N GLU A 210 10.06 -15.84 -0.85
CA GLU A 210 8.85 -16.64 -0.82
C GLU A 210 7.67 -15.76 -1.26
N ILE A 211 6.94 -16.23 -2.28
CA ILE A 211 5.75 -15.55 -2.79
C ILE A 211 4.53 -16.11 -2.05
N VAL A 212 3.98 -15.34 -1.12
CA VAL A 212 2.76 -15.68 -0.37
C VAL A 212 1.61 -14.83 -0.90
N GLY A 213 0.91 -15.33 -1.91
CA GLY A 213 -0.19 -14.62 -2.56
C GLY A 213 0.28 -13.38 -3.32
N LYS A 214 0.07 -12.18 -2.74
CA LYS A 214 0.51 -10.90 -3.31
C LYS A 214 1.73 -10.31 -2.58
N GLN A 215 2.26 -11.04 -1.61
CA GLN A 215 3.36 -10.61 -0.76
C GLN A 215 4.66 -11.28 -1.21
N LEU A 216 5.75 -10.51 -1.19
CA LEU A 216 7.10 -11.04 -1.27
C LEU A 216 7.70 -11.04 0.13
N VAL A 217 8.22 -12.18 0.57
CA VAL A 217 8.85 -12.35 1.87
C VAL A 217 10.29 -12.80 1.65
N TRP A 218 11.25 -11.98 2.08
CA TRP A 218 12.66 -12.33 2.08
C TRP A 218 13.13 -12.62 3.50
N ARG A 219 13.81 -13.75 3.68
CA ARG A 219 14.55 -14.05 4.90
C ARG A 219 15.96 -13.51 4.75
N LEU A 220 16.34 -12.60 5.65
CA LEU A 220 17.60 -11.90 5.62
C LEU A 220 18.68 -12.73 6.31
N LEU A 221 19.86 -12.81 5.71
CA LEU A 221 21.00 -13.54 6.26
C LEU A 221 21.81 -12.63 7.19
N PRO A 222 21.88 -12.91 8.50
CA PRO A 222 22.70 -12.15 9.41
C PRO A 222 24.18 -12.35 9.08
N GLY A 223 24.98 -11.29 9.15
CA GLY A 223 26.41 -11.36 8.83
C GLY A 223 26.77 -11.12 7.36
N GLU A 224 25.79 -10.94 6.48
CA GLU A 224 26.00 -10.66 5.06
C GLU A 224 25.41 -9.30 4.63
N LEU A 225 25.79 -8.87 3.43
CA LEU A 225 25.12 -7.76 2.75
C LEU A 225 23.94 -8.32 1.99
N ASN A 226 22.74 -7.92 2.39
CA ASN A 226 21.49 -8.36 1.79
C ASN A 226 21.08 -7.31 0.76
N HIS A 227 21.00 -7.72 -0.50
CA HIS A 227 20.41 -6.94 -1.58
C HIS A 227 19.02 -7.52 -1.88
N LEU A 228 18.05 -6.63 -2.07
CA LEU A 228 16.68 -7.00 -2.40
C LEU A 228 16.18 -6.07 -3.49
N GLU A 229 15.76 -6.66 -4.62
CA GLU A 229 15.13 -5.91 -5.70
C GLU A 229 13.72 -6.41 -6.03
N ALA A 230 12.76 -5.48 -6.08
CA ALA A 230 11.39 -5.76 -6.48
C ALA A 230 10.82 -4.73 -7.44
N ILE A 231 10.05 -5.19 -8.42
CA ILE A 231 9.22 -4.36 -9.30
C ILE A 231 7.75 -4.66 -9.05
N PHE A 232 6.94 -3.62 -8.94
CA PHE A 232 5.49 -3.75 -8.81
C PHE A 232 4.76 -2.59 -9.50
N TRP A 233 3.49 -2.84 -9.82
CA TRP A 233 2.62 -1.88 -10.50
C TRP A 233 1.50 -1.42 -9.56
N LEU A 234 1.16 -0.14 -9.62
CA LEU A 234 0.04 0.45 -8.90
C LEU A 234 -0.94 1.17 -9.87
N PRO A 235 -2.26 1.13 -9.62
CA PRO A 235 -3.22 1.89 -10.42
C PRO A 235 -3.02 3.38 -10.25
N ASN A 236 -3.10 4.15 -11.33
CA ASN A 236 -3.15 5.61 -11.26
C ASN A 236 -4.63 6.07 -11.18
N PRO A 237 -5.18 6.35 -9.99
CA PRO A 237 -6.59 6.76 -9.87
C PRO A 237 -6.88 8.07 -10.61
N LEU A 238 -5.90 8.98 -10.70
CA LEU A 238 -6.07 10.26 -11.38
C LEU A 238 -6.28 10.06 -12.89
N GLY A 239 -5.43 9.27 -13.54
CA GLY A 239 -5.58 9.03 -14.98
C GLY A 239 -6.80 8.19 -15.33
N ILE A 240 -7.16 7.22 -14.48
CA ILE A 240 -8.41 6.46 -14.64
C ILE A 240 -9.61 7.41 -14.50
N GLY A 241 -9.62 8.29 -13.49
CA GLY A 241 -10.67 9.28 -13.28
C GLY A 241 -10.82 10.24 -14.45
N SER A 242 -9.71 10.77 -14.97
CA SER A 242 -9.69 11.65 -16.15
C SER A 242 -10.28 10.96 -17.38
N PHE A 243 -9.93 9.69 -17.63
CA PHE A 243 -10.46 8.92 -18.75
C PHE A 243 -11.99 8.70 -18.64
N ILE A 244 -12.49 8.42 -17.43
CA ILE A 244 -13.94 8.28 -17.20
C ILE A 244 -14.67 9.60 -17.48
N ILE A 245 -14.12 10.74 -17.05
CA ILE A 245 -14.70 12.06 -17.34
C ILE A 245 -14.74 12.33 -18.84
N ILE A 246 -13.64 12.05 -19.56
CA ILE A 246 -13.59 12.20 -21.02
C ILE A 246 -14.65 11.33 -21.69
N LEU A 247 -14.78 10.07 -21.28
CA LEU A 247 -15.78 9.15 -21.82
C LEU A 247 -17.21 9.65 -21.54
N PHE A 248 -17.46 10.18 -20.34
CA PHE A 248 -18.76 10.74 -19.97
C PHE A 248 -19.12 11.96 -20.84
N VAL A 249 -18.19 12.90 -21.02
CA VAL A 249 -18.38 14.08 -21.87
C VAL A 249 -18.58 13.68 -23.33
N ALA A 250 -17.74 12.79 -23.85
CA ALA A 250 -17.84 12.29 -25.22
C ALA A 250 -19.17 11.57 -25.46
N SER A 251 -19.64 10.76 -24.50
CA SER A 251 -20.95 10.12 -24.55
C SER A 251 -22.09 11.15 -24.55
N GLY A 252 -21.98 12.22 -23.76
CA GLY A 252 -22.96 13.30 -23.75
C GLY A 252 -23.03 14.05 -25.07
N ILE A 253 -21.88 14.35 -25.67
CA ILE A 253 -21.76 14.93 -27.01
C ILE A 253 -22.38 13.99 -28.06
N TYR A 254 -21.99 12.71 -28.04
CA TYR A 254 -22.50 11.71 -28.98
C TYR A 254 -24.03 11.57 -28.91
N LEU A 255 -24.59 11.49 -27.71
CA LEU A 255 -26.04 11.44 -27.50
C LEU A 255 -26.74 12.71 -28.02
N ARG A 256 -26.16 13.89 -27.75
CA ARG A 256 -26.71 15.16 -28.23
C ARG A 256 -26.77 15.23 -29.75
N TYR A 257 -25.69 14.88 -30.43
CA TYR A 257 -25.61 15.07 -31.89
C TYR A 257 -26.19 13.92 -32.70
N HIS A 258 -26.37 12.73 -32.11
CA HIS A 258 -26.85 11.56 -32.84
C HIS A 258 -28.29 11.15 -32.51
N PHE A 259 -28.78 11.44 -31.28
CA PHE A 259 -30.11 11.01 -30.85
C PHE A 259 -31.10 12.16 -30.61
N MET A 260 -30.65 13.41 -30.44
CA MET A 260 -31.55 14.55 -30.26
C MET A 260 -31.76 15.28 -31.60
N PRO A 261 -33.01 15.55 -32.00
CA PRO A 261 -33.29 16.32 -33.21
C PRO A 261 -32.85 17.78 -33.05
N ASP A 262 -32.33 18.35 -34.13
CA ASP A 262 -31.80 19.72 -34.16
C ASP A 262 -32.91 20.73 -33.80
N PRO A 263 -32.76 21.60 -32.79
CA PRO A 263 -33.82 22.50 -32.34
C PRO A 263 -34.29 23.48 -33.42
N THR A 264 -33.46 23.73 -34.43
CA THR A 264 -33.78 24.52 -35.62
C THR A 264 -34.87 23.91 -36.49
N THR A 265 -35.00 22.58 -36.53
CA THR A 265 -36.05 21.91 -37.32
C THR A 265 -37.45 22.07 -36.71
N GLN A 266 -37.56 22.20 -35.38
CA GLN A 266 -38.85 22.37 -34.69
C GLN A 266 -39.41 23.80 -34.82
N ILE A 267 -38.54 24.81 -34.92
CA ILE A 267 -38.96 26.21 -35.09
C ILE A 267 -39.53 26.43 -36.51
N ALA A 268 -38.94 25.80 -37.53
CA ALA A 268 -39.41 25.93 -38.92
C ALA A 268 -40.80 25.30 -39.14
N GLN A 269 -41.12 24.20 -38.45
CA GLN A 269 -42.44 23.55 -38.54
C GLN A 269 -43.55 24.36 -37.87
N ASN A 270 -43.24 25.14 -36.82
CA ASN A 270 -44.22 25.98 -36.13
C ASN A 270 -44.49 27.34 -36.83
N LEU A 271 -43.71 27.70 -37.86
CA LEU A 271 -43.86 28.97 -38.58
C LEU A 271 -44.53 28.83 -39.95
N THR A 272 -45.01 27.64 -40.32
CA THR A 272 -45.81 27.45 -41.55
C THR A 272 -47.30 27.52 -41.20
N PRO A 273 -47.99 28.67 -41.39
CA PRO A 273 -49.45 28.70 -41.27
C PRO A 273 -50.07 27.86 -42.39
N GLU A 274 -50.94 26.91 -42.02
CA GLU A 274 -51.82 26.21 -42.95
C GLU A 274 -52.54 27.24 -43.83
N THR A 275 -52.14 27.34 -45.09
CA THR A 275 -52.91 28.07 -46.08
C THR A 275 -54.06 27.17 -46.50
N LYS A 276 -55.17 27.22 -45.74
CA LYS A 276 -56.45 26.62 -46.15
C LYS A 276 -56.97 27.39 -47.36
N THR A 277 -56.83 26.76 -48.51
CA THR A 277 -57.51 27.14 -49.76
C THR A 277 -59.01 26.96 -49.58
N THR A 278 -59.77 28.03 -49.81
CA THR A 278 -61.22 27.99 -50.08
C THR A 278 -61.42 28.52 -51.48
#